data_AF-B6Q6T8-F1
#
_entry.id   AF-B6Q6T8-F1
#
_cell.length_a   1.000
_cell.length_b   1.000
_cell.length_c   1.000
_cell.angle_alpha   90.00
_cell.angle_beta   90.00
_cell.angle_gamma   90.00
#
_symmetry.space_group_name_H-M   'P 1'
#
loop_
_entity.id
_entity.type
_entity.pdbx_description
1 polymer ?
#
loop_
_entity_poly.entity_id
_entity_poly.type
_entity_poly.pdbx_seq_one_letter_code
_entity_poly.pdbx_strand_id
1 'polypeptide(L)'
;MANGFDAAAAIKSTLTQLLHLSEPLPLVLCTDSKSLYECLVKLGTTREKRLMIDLMCLRQSYERQEITEVRWINGNSNPADAMTKSKPCRALQELIDTNKLHIDVDGWVERPPIKRTSLSKSVRFATPDTTRAL
;
A
#
# COMPACT_ATOMS: atom_id res chain seq x y z
N MET A 1 -7.20 5.97 -6.91
CA MET A 1 -6.15 5.08 -6.41
C MET A 1 -5.62 5.53 -5.05
N ALA A 2 -5.20 6.79 -4.90
CA ALA A 2 -4.70 7.34 -3.62
C ALA A 2 -5.66 7.11 -2.43
N ASN A 3 -6.95 7.43 -2.58
CA ASN A 3 -7.93 7.19 -1.51
C ASN A 3 -8.03 5.72 -1.07
N GLY A 4 -7.89 4.78 -2.01
CA GLY A 4 -7.88 3.34 -1.69
C GLY A 4 -6.61 2.93 -0.95
N PHE A 5 -5.47 3.53 -1.29
CA PHE A 5 -4.22 3.33 -0.58
C PHE A 5 -4.28 3.88 0.85
N ASP A 6 -4.80 5.09 1.05
CA ASP A 6 -4.89 5.70 2.39
C ASP A 6 -5.77 4.86 3.33
N ALA A 7 -6.93 4.40 2.84
CA ALA A 7 -7.81 3.50 3.59
C ALA A 7 -7.12 2.17 3.92
N ALA A 8 -6.44 1.56 2.95
CA ALA A 8 -5.71 0.31 3.16
C ALA A 8 -4.55 0.48 4.15
N ALA A 9 -3.81 1.60 4.09
CA ALA A 9 -2.73 1.91 5.01
C ALA A 9 -3.23 2.12 6.44
N ALA A 10 -4.38 2.80 6.61
CA ALA A 10 -5.05 2.95 7.90
C ALA A 10 -5.46 1.58 8.47
N ILE A 11 -6.17 0.75 7.69
CA ILE A 11 -6.57 -0.60 8.09
C ILE A 11 -5.36 -1.45 8.47
N LYS A 12 -4.32 -1.46 7.63
CA LYS A 12 -3.05 -2.16 7.90
C LYS A 12 -2.45 -1.73 9.23
N SER A 13 -2.31 -0.43 9.46
CA SER A 13 -1.74 0.12 10.70
C SER A 13 -2.55 -0.29 11.92
N THR A 14 -3.88 -0.09 11.87
CA THR A 14 -4.79 -0.44 12.95
C THR A 14 -4.76 -1.93 13.27
N LEU A 15 -4.83 -2.80 12.27
CA LEU A 15 -4.78 -4.26 12.48
C LEU A 15 -3.44 -4.72 13.01
N THR A 16 -2.33 -4.16 12.51
CA THR A 16 -0.98 -4.49 12.99
C THR A 16 -0.85 -4.16 14.48
N GLN A 17 -1.35 -3.00 14.90
CA GLN A 17 -1.32 -2.57 16.31
C GLN A 17 -2.25 -3.41 17.19
N LEU A 18 -3.50 -3.61 16.76
CA LEU A 18 -4.52 -4.33 17.53
C LEU A 18 -4.15 -5.80 17.74
N LEU A 19 -3.56 -6.44 16.73
CA LEU A 19 -3.16 -7.84 16.77
C LEU A 19 -1.72 -8.05 17.27
N HIS A 20 -1.02 -6.98 17.67
CA HIS A 20 0.37 -7.02 18.15
C HIS A 20 1.32 -7.77 17.20
N LEU A 21 1.16 -7.58 15.89
CA LEU A 21 1.98 -8.29 14.91
C LEU A 21 3.42 -7.76 14.97
N SER A 22 4.39 -8.68 15.06
CA SER A 22 5.82 -8.34 15.06
C SER A 22 6.26 -7.77 13.71
N GLU A 23 5.60 -8.19 12.63
CA GLU A 23 5.79 -7.68 11.29
C GLU A 23 4.47 -7.09 10.76
N PRO A 24 4.51 -5.92 10.10
CA PRO A 24 3.32 -5.29 9.57
C PRO A 24 2.73 -6.11 8.42
N LEU A 25 1.40 -6.10 8.29
CA LEU A 25 0.72 -6.77 7.18
C LEU A 25 1.23 -6.26 5.82
N PRO A 26 1.39 -7.13 4.82
CA PRO A 26 1.73 -6.70 3.47
C PRO A 26 0.60 -5.85 2.88
N LEU A 27 0.96 -4.87 2.05
CA LEU A 27 0.00 -4.02 1.34
C LEU A 27 0.31 -4.07 -0.14
N VAL A 28 -0.59 -4.69 -0.89
CA VAL A 28 -0.46 -4.93 -2.33
C VAL A 28 -1.36 -3.96 -3.08
N LEU A 29 -0.79 -3.18 -4.00
CA LEU A 29 -1.54 -2.29 -4.87
C LEU A 29 -1.89 -3.01 -6.17
N CYS A 30 -3.17 -3.08 -6.52
CA CYS A 30 -3.63 -3.66 -7.78
C CYS A 30 -4.20 -2.57 -8.70
N THR A 31 -3.91 -2.68 -10.00
CA THR A 31 -4.48 -1.83 -11.05
C THR A 31 -4.74 -2.64 -12.30
N ASP A 32 -5.86 -2.40 -12.96
CA ASP A 32 -6.17 -2.97 -14.29
C ASP A 32 -5.72 -2.06 -15.45
N SER A 33 -5.42 -0.80 -15.13
CA SER A 33 -4.83 0.13 -16.09
C SER A 33 -3.34 -0.15 -16.29
N LYS A 34 -3.00 -0.70 -17.46
CA LYS A 34 -1.60 -0.95 -17.87
C LYS A 34 -0.77 0.33 -17.89
N SER A 35 -1.31 1.43 -18.41
CA SER A 35 -0.59 2.71 -18.48
C SER A 35 -0.26 3.25 -17.10
N LEU A 36 -1.17 3.09 -16.13
CA LEU A 36 -0.93 3.48 -14.74
C LEU A 36 0.11 2.58 -14.06
N TYR A 37 0.04 1.26 -14.28
CA TYR A 37 1.05 0.31 -13.82
C TYR A 37 2.44 0.67 -14.35
N GLU A 38 2.57 0.85 -15.66
CA GLU A 38 3.86 1.20 -16.27
C GLU A 38 4.38 2.55 -15.77
N CYS A 39 3.48 3.51 -15.54
CA CYS A 39 3.84 4.76 -14.90
C CYS A 39 4.44 4.48 -13.51
N LEU A 40 3.72 3.82 -12.61
CA LEU A 40 4.17 3.48 -11.25
C LEU A 40 5.47 2.68 -11.18
N VAL A 41 5.70 1.75 -12.11
CA VAL A 41 6.86 0.84 -12.07
C VAL A 41 8.07 1.39 -12.82
N LYS A 42 7.90 1.93 -14.04
CA LYS A 42 9.01 2.28 -14.94
C LYS A 42 9.47 3.75 -14.85
N LEU A 43 9.14 4.45 -13.75
CA LEU A 43 9.34 5.90 -13.62
C LEU A 43 8.76 6.70 -14.80
N GLY A 44 7.68 6.20 -15.41
CA GLY A 44 6.99 6.89 -16.49
C GLY A 44 6.48 8.26 -16.03
N THR A 45 6.44 9.22 -16.94
CA THR A 45 5.92 10.57 -16.67
C THR A 45 4.49 10.71 -17.15
N THR A 46 3.69 11.52 -16.44
CA THR A 46 2.35 11.93 -16.88
C THR A 46 2.29 13.46 -16.96
N ARG A 47 1.48 13.99 -17.87
CA ARG A 47 1.22 15.44 -17.97
C ARG A 47 0.05 15.89 -17.10
N GLU A 48 -0.72 14.95 -16.57
CA GLU A 48 -1.86 15.24 -15.69
C GLU A 48 -1.33 15.57 -14.29
N LYS A 49 -1.52 16.83 -13.88
CA LYS A 49 -0.87 17.40 -12.69
C LYS A 49 -1.34 16.73 -11.40
N ARG A 50 -2.62 16.36 -11.28
CA ARG A 50 -3.16 15.74 -10.06
C ARG A 50 -2.65 14.31 -9.91
N LEU A 51 -2.67 13.53 -10.99
CA LEU A 51 -2.16 12.16 -11.04
C LEU A 51 -0.66 12.13 -10.76
N MET A 52 0.10 13.14 -11.18
CA MET A 52 1.51 13.25 -10.82
C MET A 52 1.72 13.27 -9.31
N ILE A 53 0.88 14.00 -8.55
CA ILE A 53 0.96 14.07 -7.09
C ILE A 53 0.68 12.68 -6.49
N ASP A 54 -0.43 12.05 -6.86
CA ASP A 54 -0.79 10.71 -6.37
C ASP A 54 0.30 9.67 -6.69
N LEU A 55 0.87 9.72 -7.89
CA LEU A 55 1.96 8.84 -8.30
C LEU A 55 3.23 9.06 -7.47
N MET A 56 3.60 10.32 -7.17
CA MET A 56 4.76 10.60 -6.33
C MET A 56 4.56 10.05 -4.91
N CYS A 57 3.37 10.20 -4.34
CA CYS A 57 3.04 9.63 -3.03
C CYS A 57 3.15 8.09 -3.04
N LEU A 58 2.54 7.42 -4.03
CA LEU A 58 2.59 5.97 -4.14
C LEU A 58 4.02 5.45 -4.36
N ARG A 59 4.84 6.14 -5.16
CA ARG A 59 6.26 5.79 -5.34
C ARG A 59 7.03 5.92 -4.04
N GLN A 60 6.84 7.02 -3.31
CA GLN A 60 7.51 7.22 -2.02
C GLN A 60 7.10 6.14 -1.00
N SER A 61 5.81 5.79 -0.94
CA SER A 61 5.33 4.70 -0.10
C SER A 61 5.88 3.33 -0.52
N TYR A 62 6.04 3.08 -1.82
CA TYR A 62 6.73 1.90 -2.32
C TYR A 62 8.20 1.89 -1.92
N GLU A 63 8.92 3.01 -2.04
CA GLU A 63 10.32 3.15 -1.60
C GLU A 63 10.49 2.91 -0.09
N ARG A 64 9.52 3.36 0.72
CA ARG A 64 9.47 3.17 2.17
C ARG A 64 9.00 1.78 2.63
N GLN A 65 8.68 0.89 1.69
CA GLN A 65 8.12 -0.44 1.96
C GLN A 65 6.75 -0.42 2.66
N GLU A 66 6.01 0.69 2.53
CA GLU A 66 4.63 0.78 2.98
C GLU A 66 3.73 -0.06 2.05
N ILE A 67 4.03 -0.01 0.75
CA ILE A 67 3.51 -0.88 -0.31
C ILE A 67 4.56 -1.98 -0.58
N THR A 68 4.17 -3.24 -0.48
CA THR A 68 5.07 -4.39 -0.69
C THR A 68 5.11 -4.82 -2.15
N GLU A 69 3.99 -4.68 -2.86
CA GLU A 69 3.86 -5.11 -4.25
C GLU A 69 2.97 -4.17 -5.05
N VAL A 70 3.25 -4.05 -6.35
CA VAL A 70 2.34 -3.45 -7.33
C VAL A 70 2.04 -4.48 -8.40
N ARG A 71 0.75 -4.75 -8.62
CA ARG A 71 0.26 -5.76 -9.56
C ARG A 71 -0.59 -5.12 -10.66
N TRP A 72 -0.29 -5.48 -11.90
CA TRP A 72 -1.19 -5.30 -13.03
C TRP A 72 -2.10 -6.51 -13.12
N ILE A 73 -3.40 -6.27 -13.14
CA ILE A 73 -4.42 -7.32 -13.06
C ILE A 73 -5.40 -7.23 -14.23
N ASN A 74 -6.06 -8.34 -14.53
CA ASN A 74 -7.14 -8.35 -15.51
C ASN A 74 -8.36 -7.59 -14.96
N GLY A 75 -8.88 -6.61 -15.70
CA GLY A 75 -10.05 -5.82 -15.30
C GLY A 75 -11.30 -6.66 -15.01
N ASN A 76 -11.48 -7.81 -15.65
CA ASN A 76 -12.61 -8.70 -15.37
C ASN A 76 -12.56 -9.33 -13.98
N SER A 77 -11.36 -9.44 -13.40
CA SER A 77 -11.12 -9.92 -12.03
C SER A 77 -11.10 -8.79 -10.99
N ASN A 78 -11.21 -7.53 -11.41
CA ASN A 78 -11.08 -6.37 -10.52
C ASN A 78 -12.42 -6.03 -9.84
N PRO A 79 -12.62 -6.31 -8.53
CA PRO A 79 -13.87 -5.95 -7.86
C PRO A 79 -14.07 -4.44 -7.72
N ALA A 80 -13.01 -3.63 -7.85
CA ALA A 80 -13.12 -2.17 -7.77
C ALA A 80 -13.86 -1.55 -8.95
N ASP A 81 -14.04 -2.28 -10.05
CA ASP A 81 -14.84 -1.84 -11.18
C ASP A 81 -16.30 -1.56 -10.78
N ALA A 82 -16.88 -2.33 -9.86
CA ALA A 82 -18.23 -2.08 -9.36
C ALA A 82 -18.37 -0.74 -8.64
N MET A 83 -17.27 -0.17 -8.13
CA MET A 83 -17.30 1.13 -7.44
C MET A 83 -17.14 2.31 -8.40
N THR A 84 -16.68 2.07 -9.63
CA THR A 84 -16.35 3.13 -10.61
C THR A 84 -17.21 3.11 -11.85
N LYS A 85 -17.86 1.97 -12.14
CA LYS A 85 -18.72 1.76 -13.31
C LYS A 85 -20.16 1.54 -12.85
N SER A 86 -21.11 1.94 -13.69
CA SER A 86 -22.55 1.76 -13.42
C SER A 86 -23.04 0.32 -13.66
N LYS A 87 -22.21 -0.54 -14.25
CA LYS A 87 -22.56 -1.93 -14.59
C LYS A 87 -22.22 -2.89 -13.45
N PRO A 88 -23.00 -3.97 -13.27
CA PRO A 88 -22.65 -5.04 -12.34
C PRO A 88 -21.26 -5.61 -12.61
N CYS A 89 -20.51 -5.91 -11.55
CA CYS A 89 -19.18 -6.50 -11.62
C CYS A 89 -19.24 -7.95 -11.12
N ARG A 90 -18.87 -8.89 -11.99
CA ARG A 90 -18.81 -10.31 -11.65
C ARG A 90 -17.78 -10.60 -10.56
N ALA A 91 -16.62 -9.96 -10.59
CA ALA A 91 -15.58 -10.14 -9.56
C ALA A 91 -16.08 -9.74 -8.16
N LEU A 92 -16.88 -8.67 -8.05
CA LEU A 92 -17.49 -8.30 -6.77
C LEU A 92 -18.54 -9.33 -6.33
N GLN A 93 -19.38 -9.82 -7.26
CA GLN A 93 -20.36 -10.85 -6.95
C GLN A 93 -19.68 -12.13 -6.42
N GLU A 94 -18.65 -12.63 -7.12
CA GLU A 94 -17.91 -13.81 -6.70
C GLU A 94 -17.24 -13.62 -5.32
N LEU A 95 -16.71 -12.41 -5.06
CA LEU A 95 -16.16 -12.06 -3.74
C LEU A 95 -17.24 -12.16 -2.64
N ILE A 96 -18.44 -11.64 -2.87
CA ILE A 96 -19.54 -11.68 -1.90
C ILE A 96 -20.03 -13.12 -1.69
N ASP A 97 -20.25 -13.86 -2.79
CA ASP A 97 -20.84 -15.19 -2.75
C ASP A 97 -19.90 -16.23 -2.12
N THR A 98 -18.58 -16.06 -2.28
CA THR A 98 -17.59 -17.06 -1.85
C THR A 98 -16.72 -16.60 -0.67
N ASN A 99 -16.77 -15.31 -0.31
CA ASN A 99 -15.84 -14.67 0.60
C ASN A 99 -14.36 -14.88 0.23
N LYS A 100 -14.08 -15.07 -1.07
CA LYS A 100 -12.73 -15.26 -1.61
C LYS A 100 -12.47 -14.24 -2.70
N LEU A 101 -11.31 -13.62 -2.62
CA LEU A 101 -10.84 -12.69 -3.64
C LEU A 101 -10.07 -13.46 -4.73
N HIS A 102 -10.60 -13.50 -5.95
CA HIS A 102 -9.94 -14.06 -7.12
C HIS A 102 -9.41 -12.94 -8.01
N ILE A 103 -8.09 -12.89 -8.22
CA ILE A 103 -7.43 -11.84 -8.99
C ILE A 103 -6.51 -12.50 -10.01
N ASP A 104 -6.74 -12.19 -11.29
CA ASP A 104 -5.88 -12.63 -12.39
C ASP A 104 -4.78 -11.60 -12.59
N VAL A 105 -3.53 -12.01 -12.33
CA VAL A 105 -2.36 -11.11 -12.38
C VAL A 105 -1.65 -11.26 -13.72
N ASP A 106 -1.56 -10.16 -14.47
CA ASP A 106 -0.85 -10.10 -15.76
C ASP A 106 0.64 -9.76 -15.58
N GLY A 107 1.00 -9.08 -14.49
CA GLY A 107 2.39 -8.79 -14.14
C GLY A 107 2.53 -8.11 -12.78
N TRP A 108 3.69 -8.22 -12.15
CA TRP A 108 3.91 -7.60 -10.85
C TRP A 108 5.37 -7.20 -10.63
N VAL A 109 5.55 -6.29 -9.68
CA VAL A 109 6.83 -6.00 -9.05
C VAL A 109 6.69 -6.10 -7.55
N GLU A 110 7.71 -6.69 -6.92
CA GLU A 110 7.80 -6.85 -5.47
C GLU A 110 9.01 -6.07 -4.96
N ARG A 111 8.86 -5.50 -3.76
CA ARG A 111 9.98 -4.94 -3.02
C ARG A 111 10.44 -5.92 -1.94
N PRO A 112 11.69 -6.42 -2.00
CA PRO A 112 12.22 -7.30 -0.98
C PRO A 112 12.21 -6.61 0.40
N PRO A 113 11.82 -7.31 1.49
CA PRO A 113 11.87 -6.74 2.83
C PRO A 113 13.31 -6.38 3.20
N ILE A 114 13.51 -5.17 3.74
CA ILE A 114 14.82 -4.80 4.28
C ILE A 114 14.98 -5.59 5.58
N LYS A 115 16.01 -6.45 5.67
CA LYS A 115 16.38 -7.07 6.95
C LYS A 115 16.75 -5.94 7.91
N ARG A 116 15.84 -5.56 8.80
CA ARG A 116 16.14 -4.65 9.89
C ARG A 116 17.06 -5.39 10.86
N THR A 117 18.36 -5.18 10.75
CA THR A 117 19.28 -5.57 11.80
C THR A 117 18.87 -4.79 13.05
N SER A 118 18.33 -5.48 14.05
CA SER A 118 17.95 -4.89 15.33
C SER A 118 19.21 -4.43 16.07
N LEU A 119 19.77 -3.30 15.67
CA LEU A 119 20.66 -2.56 16.56
C LEU A 119 19.74 -1.91 17.59
N SER A 120 19.58 -2.57 18.73
CA SER A 120 19.00 -2.01 19.94
C SER A 120 19.84 -0.80 20.36
N LYS A 121 19.57 0.37 19.78
CA LYS A 121 20.07 1.62 20.33
C LYS A 121 19.19 1.91 21.53
N SER A 122 19.65 1.51 22.72
CA SER A 122 19.10 2.02 23.98
C SER A 122 19.20 3.54 23.96
N VAL A 123 18.08 4.21 23.68
CA VAL A 123 17.97 5.66 23.82
C VAL A 123 17.94 5.92 25.32
N ARG A 124 19.07 6.37 25.88
CA ARG A 124 19.09 6.89 27.25
C ARG A 124 18.51 8.30 27.21
N PHE A 125 17.37 8.49 27.87
CA PHE A 125 16.85 9.83 28.13
C PHE A 125 17.79 10.53 29.13
N ALA A 126 18.18 11.77 28.84
CA ALA A 126 18.93 12.58 29.78
C ALA A 126 18.06 12.89 31.00
N THR A 127 18.57 12.61 32.20
CA THR A 127 17.93 13.00 33.46
C THR A 127 18.03 14.52 33.65
N PRO A 128 16.97 15.19 34.14
CA PRO A 128 16.98 16.62 34.35
C PRO A 128 17.97 17.03 35.46
N ASP A 129 18.77 18.03 35.16
CA ASP A 129 19.79 18.58 36.04
C ASP A 129 19.13 19.26 37.25
N THR A 130 19.34 18.73 38.45
CA THR A 130 18.76 19.31 39.67
C THR A 130 19.78 20.25 40.30
N THR A 131 19.99 21.42 39.69
CA THR A 131 20.76 22.50 40.31
C THR A 131 19.95 23.06 41.48
N ARG A 132 20.38 22.73 42.70
CA ARG A 132 19.87 23.35 43.94
C ARG A 132 20.13 24.85 43.90
N ALA A 133 19.05 25.64 44.00
CA ALA A 133 19.13 27.04 44.38
C ALA A 133 19.65 27.14 45.83
N LEU A 134 20.61 28.04 46.04
CA LEU A 134 21.13 28.44 47.35
C LEU A 134 20.04 29.14 48.18
#